data_AF-A0A0B6ZMZ4-F1
#
_entry.id   AF-A0A0B6ZMZ4-F1
#
_cell.length_a   1.000
_cell.length_b   1.000
_cell.length_c   1.000
_cell.angle_alpha   90.00
_cell.angle_beta   90.00
_cell.angle_gamma   90.00
#
_symmetry.space_group_name_H-M   'P 1'
#
loop_
_entity.id
_entity.type
_entity.pdbx_description
1 polymer ?
#
loop_
_entity_poly.entity_id
_entity_poly.type
_entity_poly.pdbx_seq_one_letter_code
_entity_poly.pdbx_strand_id
1 'polypeptide(L)' 'MPPNVAIGAIGRIQILPRYDGNGELQKAHIMNISWTADHRVIDGATMARFSNLWKQYLENPTAFLLNLK' A
#
# COMPACT_ATOMS: atom_id res chain seq x y z
N MET A 1 -7.53 3.66 23.68
CA MET A 1 -7.59 2.53 22.71
C MET A 1 -6.50 1.53 23.06
N PRO A 2 -6.84 0.33 23.55
CA PRO A 2 -5.93 -0.80 23.39
C PRO A 2 -6.69 -2.08 22.96
N PRO A 3 -6.14 -2.98 22.11
CA PRO A 3 -4.73 -3.38 22.04
C PRO A 3 -4.08 -3.29 20.62
N ASN A 4 -4.60 -2.47 19.71
CA ASN A 4 -4.03 -2.37 18.36
C ASN A 4 -2.63 -1.73 18.36
N VAL A 5 -1.71 -2.31 17.58
CA VAL A 5 -0.29 -1.88 17.49
C VAL A 5 0.04 -1.14 16.20
N ALA A 6 -0.93 -1.00 15.29
CA ALA A 6 -0.78 -0.25 14.05
C ALA A 6 -2.11 0.34 13.59
N ILE A 7 -2.04 1.43 12.82
CA ILE A 7 -3.17 2.06 12.12
C ILE A 7 -2.71 2.55 10.74
N GLY A 8 -3.59 2.45 9.76
CA GLY A 8 -3.39 2.97 8.40
C GLY A 8 -4.38 4.07 8.07
N ALA A 9 -3.91 5.16 7.48
CA ALA A 9 -4.74 6.23 6.95
C ALA A 9 -4.61 6.27 5.41
N ILE A 10 -5.76 6.20 4.74
CA ILE A 10 -5.87 6.20 3.28
C ILE A 10 -6.21 7.62 2.81
N GLY A 11 -5.37 8.17 1.95
CA GLY A 11 -5.59 9.47 1.31
C GLY A 11 -6.57 9.41 0.16
N ARG A 12 -7.01 10.57 -0.31
CA ARG A 12 -7.85 10.70 -1.51
C ARG A 12 -7.10 10.18 -2.75
N ILE A 13 -7.82 9.47 -3.62
CA ILE A 13 -7.32 9.07 -4.95
C ILE A 13 -7.24 10.32 -5.86
N GLN A 14 -6.10 10.50 -6.52
CA GLN A 14 -5.86 11.58 -7.46
C GLN A 14 -5.35 11.03 -8.80
N ILE A 15 -5.76 11.62 -9.91
CA ILE A 15 -5.23 11.27 -11.24
C ILE A 15 -3.98 12.10 -11.49
N LEU A 16 -2.83 11.45 -11.67
CA LEU A 16 -1.53 12.09 -11.89
C LEU A 16 -0.81 11.48 -13.10
N PRO A 17 0.00 12.26 -13.83
CA PRO A 17 0.82 11.72 -14.91
C PRO A 17 1.96 10.84 -14.34
N ARG A 18 2.12 9.63 -14.86
CA ARG A 18 3.18 8.67 -14.50
C ARG A 18 3.71 7.96 -15.73
N TYR A 19 4.97 7.55 -15.69
CA TYR A 19 5.57 6.73 -16.74
C TYR A 19 5.14 5.27 -16.58
N ASP A 20 4.87 4.62 -17.70
CA ASP A 20 4.69 3.18 -17.77
C ASP A 20 6.02 2.44 -17.95
N GLY A 21 5.97 1.11 -18.16
CA GLY A 21 7.16 0.30 -18.39
C GLY A 21 7.88 0.56 -19.73
N ASN A 22 7.22 1.24 -20.67
CA ASN A 22 7.79 1.63 -21.96
C ASN A 22 8.35 3.07 -21.94
N GLY A 23 8.22 3.78 -20.82
CA GLY A 23 8.64 5.17 -20.68
C GLY A 23 7.65 6.18 -21.25
N GLU A 24 6.42 5.78 -21.57
CA GLU A 24 5.37 6.67 -22.04
C GLU A 24 4.56 7.26 -20.88
N LEU A 25 4.11 8.51 -21.04
CA LEU A 25 3.35 9.19 -20.00
C LEU A 25 1.88 8.77 -20.05
N GLN A 26 1.38 8.18 -18.96
CA GLN A 26 0.00 7.75 -18.81
C GLN A 26 -0.68 8.41 -17.59
N LYS A 27 -2.01 8.46 -17.62
CA LYS A 27 -2.81 8.85 -16.45
C LYS A 27 -2.85 7.69 -15.46
N ALA A 28 -2.34 7.89 -14.25
CA ALA A 28 -2.41 6.91 -13.17
C ALA A 28 -3.28 7.41 -12.03
N HIS A 29 -4.09 6.50 -11.46
CA HIS A 29 -4.81 6.75 -10.21
C HIS A 29 -3.86 6.49 -9.04
N ILE A 30 -3.47 7.55 -8.34
CA ILE A 30 -2.51 7.49 -7.24
C ILE A 30 -3.23 7.73 -5.92
N MET A 31 -2.87 6.94 -4.92
CA MET A 31 -3.40 7.02 -3.58
C MET A 31 -2.24 6.99 -2.58
N ASN A 32 -2.23 7.95 -1.65
CA ASN A 32 -1.26 7.96 -0.57
C ASN A 32 -1.76 7.10 0.59
N ILE A 33 -0.84 6.37 1.23
CA ILE A 33 -1.10 5.59 2.44
C ILE A 33 -0.09 6.01 3.50
N SER A 34 -0.57 6.20 4.73
CA SER A 34 0.27 6.49 5.90
C SER A 34 0.06 5.42 6.96
N TRP A 35 1.15 4.82 7.44
CA TRP A 35 1.12 3.82 8.50
C TRP A 35 1.73 4.40 9.77
N THR A 36 1.04 4.20 10.89
CA THR A 36 1.60 4.41 12.23
C THR A 36 1.67 3.08 12.93
N ALA A 37 2.81 2.77 13.54
CA ALA A 37 3.03 1.55 14.30
C ALA A 37 3.66 1.83 15.66
N ASP A 38 3.36 0.99 16.64
CA ASP A 38 4.07 0.97 17.92
C ASP A 38 5.45 0.34 17.74
N HIS A 39 6.48 1.19 17.68
CA HIS A 39 7.87 0.76 17.48
C HIS A 39 8.46 -0.06 18.63
N ARG A 40 7.78 -0.17 19.78
CA ARG A 40 8.19 -1.06 20.86
C ARG A 40 8.04 -2.54 20.46
N VAL A 41 7.19 -2.82 19.49
CA VAL A 41 6.83 -4.19 19.06
C VAL A 41 6.94 -4.42 17.55
N ILE A 42 6.90 -3.36 16.72
CA ILE A 42 7.02 -3.45 15.26
C ILE A 42 8.24 -2.66 14.78
N ASP A 43 9.18 -3.33 14.12
CA ASP A 43 10.28 -2.65 13.44
C ASP A 43 9.87 -2.07 12.07
N GLY A 44 10.67 -1.14 11.54
CA GLY A 44 10.38 -0.48 10.27
C GLY A 44 10.38 -1.41 9.06
N ALA A 45 11.22 -2.45 9.04
CA ALA A 45 11.28 -3.40 7.94
C ALA A 45 10.02 -4.26 7.88
N THR A 46 9.48 -4.65 9.04
CA THR A 46 8.20 -5.35 9.17
C THR A 46 7.04 -4.52 8.63
N MET A 47 6.96 -3.23 8.99
CA MET A 47 5.93 -2.34 8.44
C MET A 47 6.10 -2.11 6.93
N ALA A 48 7.33 -1.96 6.45
CA ALA A 48 7.60 -1.78 5.02
C ALA A 48 7.20 -3.01 4.19
N ARG A 49 7.52 -4.22 4.66
CA ARG A 49 7.11 -5.47 4.01
C ARG A 49 5.59 -5.61 3.97
N PHE A 50 4.91 -5.32 5.08
CA PHE A 50 3.45 -5.31 5.14
C PHE A 50 2.85 -4.31 4.15
N SER A 51 3.34 -3.07 4.13
CA SER A 51 2.87 -2.02 3.22
C SER A 51 3.07 -2.40 1.75
N ASN A 52 4.21 -3.03 1.41
CA ASN A 52 4.49 -3.46 0.04
C ASN A 52 3.59 -4.63 -0.39
N LEU A 53 3.33 -5.59 0.49
CA LEU A 53 2.41 -6.69 0.22
C LEU A 53 0.97 -6.18 0.03
N TRP A 54 0.53 -5.27 0.89
CA TRP A 54 -0.76 -4.59 0.78
C TRP A 54 -0.87 -3.82 -0.55
N LYS A 55 0.17 -3.07 -0.92
CA LYS A 55 0.27 -2.38 -2.20
C LYS A 55 0.15 -3.35 -3.38
N GLN A 56 0.90 -4.47 -3.35
CA GLN A 56 0.90 -5.45 -4.43
C GLN A 56 -0.49 -6.04 -4.68
N TYR A 57 -1.24 -6.36 -3.62
CA TYR A 57 -2.60 -6.89 -3.74
C TYR A 57 -3.58 -5.87 -4.33
N LEU A 58 -3.42 -4.59 -4.03
CA LEU A 58 -4.29 -3.55 -4.58
C LEU A 58 -3.91 -3.16 -6.02
N GLU A 59 -2.62 -3.11 -6.34
CA GLU A 59 -2.15 -2.83 -7.69
C GLU A 59 -2.36 -4.02 -8.65
N ASN A 60 -2.35 -5.25 -8.12
CA ASN A 60 -2.58 -6.47 -8.90
C ASN A 60 -3.66 -7.34 -8.23
N PRO A 61 -4.95 -7.03 -8.41
CA PRO A 61 -6.05 -7.76 -7.77
C PRO A 61 -6.04 -9.27 -8.04
N THR A 62 -5.54 -9.71 -9.20
CA THR A 62 -5.40 -11.13 -9.52
C THR A 62 -4.51 -11.88 -8.53
N ALA A 63 -3.46 -11.25 -8.01
CA ALA A 63 -2.59 -11.86 -6.99
C ALA A 63 -3.33 -12.08 -5.67
N PHE A 64 -4.29 -11.21 -5.35
CA PHE A 64 -5.18 -11.40 -4.20
C PHE A 64 -6.16 -12.56 -4.45
N LEU A 65 -6.77 -12.61 -5.64
CA LEU A 65 -7.73 -13.65 -6.03
C LEU A 65 -7.15 -15.07 -5.94
N LEU A 66 -5.88 -15.26 -6.32
CA LEU A 66 -5.20 -16.56 -6.23
C LEU A 66 -5.11 -17.12 -4.78
N ASN A 67 -5.28 -16.25 -3.78
CA ASN A 67 -5.20 -16.61 -2.37
C ASN A 67 -6.59 -16.65 -1.69
N LEU A 68 -7.67 -16.38 -2.43
CA LEU A 68 -9.04 -16.53 -1.95
C LEU A 68 -9.49 -17.98 -2.10
N LYS A 69 -10.14 -18.51 -1.06
CA LYS A 69 -10.81 -19.82 -1.09
C LYS A 69 -12.25 -19.68 -1.55
#